data_AF-F7XFE6-F1
#
_entry.id   AF-F7XFE6-F1
#
_cell.length_a   1.000
_cell.length_b   1.000
_cell.length_c   1.000
_cell.angle_alpha   90.00
_cell.angle_beta   90.00
_cell.angle_gamma   90.00
#
_symmetry.space_group_name_H-M   'P 1'
#
loop_
_entity.id
_entity.type
_entity.pdbx_description
1 polymer ?
#
loop_
_entity_poly.entity_id
_entity_poly.type
_entity_poly.pdbx_seq_one_letter_code
_entity_poly.pdbx_strand_id
1 'polypeptide(L)' 'MQTSLRADFALIHANKADAFGNLAFSAAARNFNPLMAMAAARTIVEAEAIVPCGALDPENVHLTGAFVDAVVELNN' A
#
# COMPACT_ATOMS: atom_id res chain seq x y z
N MET A 1 -19.92 -18.95 12.09
CA MET A 1 -18.59 -18.72 11.51
C MET A 1 -18.77 -17.86 10.27
N GLN A 2 -17.99 -16.79 10.11
CA GLN A 2 -18.06 -15.89 8.95
C GLN A 2 -16.98 -16.26 7.92
N THR A 3 -17.28 -16.08 6.63
CA THR A 3 -16.36 -16.39 5.52
C THR A 3 -15.33 -15.27 5.29
N SER A 4 -14.17 -15.63 4.73
CA SER A 4 -13.16 -14.64 4.33
C SER A 4 -13.63 -13.82 3.13
N LEU A 5 -13.32 -12.52 3.16
CA LEU A 5 -13.52 -11.65 2.01
C LEU A 5 -12.28 -11.72 1.11
N ARG A 6 -12.50 -11.99 -0.18
CA ARG A 6 -11.49 -11.92 -1.24
C ARG A 6 -11.99 -11.00 -2.34
N ALA A 7 -11.12 -10.15 -2.85
CA ALA A 7 -11.43 -9.23 -3.92
C ALA A 7 -10.53 -9.48 -5.13
N ASP A 8 -10.99 -9.09 -6.31
CA ASP A 8 -10.14 -9.09 -7.50
C ASP A 8 -9.13 -7.93 -7.43
N PHE A 9 -9.56 -6.77 -6.94
CA PHE A 9 -8.76 -5.57 -6.82
C PHE A 9 -8.87 -4.92 -5.43
N ALA A 10 -7.76 -4.37 -4.94
CA ALA A 10 -7.69 -3.43 -3.83
C ALA A 10 -7.12 -2.10 -4.31
N LEU A 11 -7.82 -1.01 -3.99
CA LEU A 11 -7.37 0.36 -4.22
C LEU A 11 -6.96 0.94 -2.86
N ILE A 12 -5.69 1.33 -2.75
CA ILE A 12 -5.05 1.66 -1.48
C ILE A 12 -4.48 3.07 -1.56
N HIS A 13 -4.67 3.85 -0.51
CA HIS A 13 -4.07 5.18 -0.39
C HIS A 13 -2.91 5.14 0.60
N ALA A 14 -1.73 5.66 0.20
CA ALA A 14 -0.53 5.73 1.02
C ALA A 14 0.07 7.15 1.06
N ASN A 15 0.72 7.48 2.17
CA ASN A 15 1.42 8.77 2.28
C ASN A 15 2.75 8.72 1.51
N LYS A 16 3.48 7.60 1.59
CA LYS A 16 4.70 7.39 0.80
C LYS A 16 4.74 5.98 0.25
N ALA A 17 5.30 5.84 -0.94
CA ALA A 17 5.65 4.57 -1.54
C ALA A 17 7.07 4.64 -2.13
N ASP A 18 7.81 3.55 -2.14
CA ASP A 18 9.00 3.43 -3.00
C ASP A 18 8.68 2.70 -4.31
N ALA A 19 9.64 2.67 -5.23
CA ALA A 19 9.50 2.00 -6.53
C ALA A 19 9.38 0.46 -6.42
N PHE A 20 9.65 -0.14 -5.26
CA PHE A 20 9.40 -1.57 -5.00
C PHE A 20 7.99 -1.82 -4.44
N GLY A 21 7.21 -0.77 -4.14
CA GLY A 21 5.87 -0.88 -3.58
C GLY A 21 5.83 -0.93 -2.05
N ASN A 22 6.94 -0.65 -1.35
CA ASN A 22 6.90 -0.53 0.10
C ASN A 22 6.15 0.74 0.50
N LEU A 23 5.21 0.63 1.43
CA LEU A 23 4.31 1.73 1.79
C LEU A 23 4.52 2.20 3.22
N ALA A 24 4.48 3.51 3.40
CA ALA A 24 4.23 4.16 4.67
C ALA A 24 2.87 4.88 4.64
N PHE A 25 2.13 4.75 5.73
CA PHE A 25 0.81 5.36 5.93
C PHE A 25 0.91 6.41 7.01
N SER A 26 0.12 7.48 6.91
CA SER A 26 0.08 8.52 7.93
C SER A 26 -0.97 8.20 9.00
N ALA A 27 -0.54 8.02 10.25
CA ALA A 27 -1.41 7.86 11.43
C ALA A 27 -2.62 6.92 11.19
N ALA A 28 -3.84 7.45 11.29
CA ALA A 28 -5.09 6.68 11.17
C ALA A 28 -5.40 6.24 9.72
N ALA A 29 -4.71 6.77 8.70
CA ALA A 29 -4.85 6.32 7.32
C ALA A 29 -4.37 4.87 7.11
N ARG A 30 -3.64 4.30 8.08
CA ARG A 30 -3.22 2.88 8.07
C ARG A 30 -4.36 1.88 8.31
N ASN A 31 -5.60 2.34 8.53
CA ASN A 31 -6.77 1.54 8.94
C ASN A 31 -6.92 0.14 8.29
N PHE A 32 -7.70 0.00 7.22
CA PHE A 32 -7.96 -1.24 6.50
C PHE A 32 -7.02 -1.43 5.31
N ASN A 33 -6.25 -0.41 4.96
CA ASN A 33 -5.39 -0.42 3.77
C ASN A 33 -4.48 -1.68 3.69
N PRO A 34 -3.68 -2.03 4.71
CA PRO A 34 -2.87 -3.26 4.66
C PRO A 34 -3.71 -4.54 4.55
N LEU A 35 -4.85 -4.60 5.25
CA LEU A 35 -5.73 -5.78 5.23
C LEU A 35 -6.36 -5.99 3.85
N MET A 36 -6.78 -4.92 3.19
CA MET A 36 -7.38 -4.97 1.85
C MET A 36 -6.34 -5.36 0.80
N ALA A 37 -5.11 -4.84 0.89
CA ALA A 37 -4.02 -5.21 0.01
C ALA A 37 -3.71 -6.71 0.05
N MET A 38 -3.69 -7.33 1.24
CA MET A 38 -3.45 -8.77 1.40
C MET A 38 -4.65 -9.64 0.98
N ALA A 39 -5.85 -9.05 0.90
CA ALA A 39 -7.10 -9.75 0.58
C ALA A 39 -7.46 -9.73 -0.91
N ALA A 40 -6.71 -9.01 -1.74
CA ALA A 40 -6.98 -8.87 -3.17
C ALA A 40 -6.02 -9.68 -4.06
N ALA A 41 -6.47 -10.01 -5.27
CA ALA A 41 -5.63 -10.61 -6.30
C ALA A 41 -4.69 -9.59 -6.96
N ARG A 42 -5.13 -8.32 -7.03
CA ARG A 42 -4.33 -7.17 -7.51
C ARG A 42 -4.47 -5.98 -6.58
N THR A 43 -3.37 -5.34 -6.24
CA THR A 43 -3.34 -4.14 -5.38
C THR A 43 -2.72 -2.97 -6.12
N ILE A 44 -3.50 -1.90 -6.27
CA ILE A 44 -3.09 -0.64 -6.86
C ILE A 44 -3.04 0.41 -5.75
N VAL A 45 -1.89 1.05 -5.60
CA VAL A 45 -1.64 2.05 -4.58
C VAL A 45 -1.54 3.43 -5.24
N GLU A 46 -2.34 4.37 -4.77
CA GLU A 46 -2.06 5.80 -4.96
C GLU A 46 -1.20 6.30 -3.80
N ALA A 47 -0.13 7.04 -4.12
CA ALA A 47 0.79 7.57 -3.12
C ALA A 47 0.93 9.09 -3.26
N GLU A 48 0.87 9.81 -2.13
CA GLU A 48 1.12 11.26 -2.10
C GLU A 48 2.58 11.60 -2.48
N ALA A 49 3.52 10.71 -2.19
CA ALA A 49 4.91 10.86 -2.60
C ALA A 49 5.53 9.51 -2.97
N ILE A 50 6.10 9.41 -4.17
CA ILE A 50 6.96 8.30 -4.56
C ILE A 50 8.41 8.67 -4.26
N VAL A 51 9.06 7.89 -3.40
CA VAL A 51 10.44 8.13 -2.97
C VAL A 51 11.41 7.11 -3.58
N PRO A 52 12.71 7.45 -3.70
CA PRO A 52 13.72 6.49 -4.14
C PRO A 52 13.80 5.26 -3.24
N CYS A 53 14.18 4.11 -3.80
CA CYS A 53 14.40 2.89 -3.02
C CYS A 53 15.46 3.12 -1.93
N GLY A 54 15.15 2.68 -0.71
CA GLY A 54 16.00 2.90 0.47
C GLY A 54 15.81 4.25 1.16
N ALA A 55 14.99 5.16 0.61
CA ALA A 55 14.60 6.39 1.30
C ALA A 55 13.50 6.18 2.35
N LEU A 56 12.74 5.09 2.24
CA LEU A 56 11.89 4.58 3.31
C LEU A 56 12.77 3.83 4.31
N ASP A 57 12.78 4.31 5.55
CA ASP A 57 13.38 3.58 6.67
C ASP A 57 12.69 2.20 6.79
N PRO A 58 13.43 1.08 6.82
CA PRO A 58 12.86 -0.25 7.00
C PRO A 58 11.93 -0.38 8.21
N GLU A 59 12.17 0.36 9.30
CA GLU A 59 11.29 0.35 10.49
C GLU A 59 9.96 1.08 10.24
N ASN A 60 9.90 1.95 9.24
CA ASN A 60 8.72 2.72 8.86
C ASN A 60 7.93 2.10 7.68
N VAL A 61 8.35 0.94 7.17
CA VAL A 61 7.59 0.19 6.15
C VAL A 61 6.42 -0.54 6.82
N HIS A 62 5.20 -0.10 6.55
CA HIS A 62 3.99 -0.69 7.11
C HIS A 62 3.40 -1.81 6.26
N LEU A 63 3.52 -1.72 4.94
CA LEU A 63 3.15 -2.77 4.00
C LEU A 63 4.31 -2.99 3.06
N THR A 64 4.72 -4.24 2.91
CA THR A 64 5.79 -4.61 1.99
C THR A 64 5.30 -4.61 0.55
N GLY A 65 6.20 -4.30 -0.38
CA GLY A 65 5.92 -4.32 -1.81
C GLY A 65 5.45 -5.68 -2.36
N ALA A 66 5.63 -6.77 -1.59
CA ALA A 66 5.13 -8.10 -1.96
C ALA A 66 3.59 -8.17 -2.09
N PHE A 67 2.86 -7.22 -1.49
CA PHE A 67 1.40 -7.13 -1.57
C PHE A 67 0.92 -6.02 -2.52
N VAL A 68 1.83 -5.41 -3.29
CA VAL A 68 1.55 -4.26 -4.16
C VAL A 68 1.94 -4.60 -5.59
N ASP A 69 0.99 -4.47 -6.52
CA ASP A 69 1.22 -4.73 -7.94
C ASP A 69 1.57 -3.46 -8.73
N ALA A 70 1.01 -2.33 -8.31
CA ALA A 70 1.24 -1.04 -8.97
C ALA A 70 1.20 0.10 -7.97
N VAL A 71 2.06 1.10 -8.19
CA VAL A 71 2.07 2.37 -7.48
C VAL A 71 1.87 3.49 -8.50
N VAL A 72 0.98 4.42 -8.20
CA VAL A 72 0.69 5.60 -9.01
C VAL A 72 0.85 6.84 -8.13
N GLU A 73 1.49 7.88 -8.65
CA GLU A 73 1.63 9.15 -7.97
C GLU A 73 0.31 9.93 -8.01
N LEU A 74 -0.11 10.45 -6.85
CA LEU A 74 -1.29 11.29 -6.76
C LEU A 74 -0.97 12.70 -7.30
N ASN A 75 -1.36 12.95 -8.54
CA ASN A 75 -1.25 14.27 -9.16
C ASN A 75 -2.47 15.13 -8.80
N ASN A 76 -2.23 16.32 -8.23
CA ASN A 76 -3.26 17.34 -8.00
C ASN A 76 -3.67 18.05 -9.30
#